data_AF-A0AAE6SRK1-F1
#
_entry.id   AF-A0AAE6SRK1-F1
#
_cell.length_a   1.000
_cell.length_b   1.000
_cell.length_c   1.000
_cell.angle_alpha   90.00
_cell.angle_beta   90.00
_cell.angle_gamma   90.00
#
_symmetry.space_group_name_H-M   'P 1'
#
loop_
_entity.id
_entity.type
_entity.pdbx_description
1 polymer ?
#
loop_
_entity_poly.entity_id
_entity_poly.type
_entity_poly.pdbx_seq_one_letter_code
_entity_poly.pdbx_strand_id
1 'polypeptide(L)'
;MKKLLITLACVVFSSALFAKDRLEIYQDYDLGTEIMVMTTVKVDPNMADIYLAGLSNSWVKAVKIEKELGYIKDWKIYASDLPVSGDFNMLLVVTMANGADMEPNKKKYEAFMKKWSEADKKMSNEISAKYPEVRTLTGEYRMREVMIK
;
A
#
# COMPACT_ATOMS: atom_id res chain seq x y z
N MET A 1 10.23 52.09 -47.81
CA MET A 1 10.74 51.47 -46.56
C MET A 1 9.70 51.43 -45.43
N LYS A 2 8.43 51.09 -45.69
CA LYS A 2 7.37 51.03 -44.66
C LYS A 2 6.50 49.76 -44.70
N LYS A 3 6.75 48.83 -45.63
CA LYS A 3 5.97 47.59 -45.78
C LYS A 3 6.74 46.32 -45.39
N LEU A 4 7.99 46.45 -44.92
CA LEU A 4 8.84 45.31 -44.59
C LEU A 4 8.98 45.03 -43.08
N LEU A 5 8.39 45.87 -42.22
CA LEU A 5 8.52 45.74 -40.76
C LEU A 5 7.31 45.11 -40.05
N ILE A 6 6.21 44.83 -40.78
CA ILE A 6 4.99 44.29 -40.14
C ILE A 6 4.96 42.75 -40.21
N THR A 7 5.74 42.13 -41.09
CA THR A 7 5.72 40.68 -41.29
C THR A 7 6.56 39.89 -40.28
N LEU A 8 7.39 40.54 -39.48
CA LEU A 8 8.27 39.88 -38.49
C LEU A 8 7.72 39.86 -37.06
N ALA A 9 6.52 40.43 -36.83
CA ALA A 9 5.89 40.45 -35.51
C ALA A 9 4.88 39.31 -35.28
N CYS A 10 4.45 38.60 -36.33
CA CYS A 10 3.39 37.58 -36.23
C CYS A 10 3.87 36.13 -36.12
N VAL A 11 5.17 35.85 -36.17
CA VAL A 11 5.68 34.46 -36.17
C VAL A 11 6.14 33.96 -34.79
N VAL A 12 6.17 34.82 -33.77
CA VAL A 12 6.56 34.43 -32.39
C VAL A 12 5.36 34.13 -31.49
N PHE A 13 4.14 34.22 -32.02
CA PHE A 13 2.94 33.65 -31.40
C PHE A 13 2.64 32.27 -32.01
N SER A 14 3.67 31.46 -32.28
CA SER A 14 3.51 30.02 -32.27
C SER A 14 3.20 29.64 -30.83
N SER A 15 1.91 29.77 -30.52
CA SER A 15 1.22 29.14 -29.41
C SER A 15 1.93 27.84 -29.10
N ALA A 16 2.62 27.82 -27.96
CA ALA A 16 2.79 26.60 -27.22
C ALA A 16 1.37 26.14 -26.85
N LEU A 17 0.69 25.52 -27.82
CA LEU A 17 -0.36 24.56 -27.57
C LEU A 17 0.37 23.41 -26.90
N PHE A 18 0.71 23.60 -25.62
CA PHE A 18 0.94 22.50 -24.72
C PHE A 18 -0.40 21.76 -24.75
N ALA A 19 -0.46 20.70 -25.54
CA ALA A 19 -1.56 19.77 -25.45
C ALA A 19 -1.67 19.41 -23.97
N LYS A 20 -2.80 19.78 -23.34
CA LYS A 20 -3.07 19.52 -21.92
C LYS A 20 -3.43 18.03 -21.76
N ASP A 21 -2.61 17.15 -22.33
CA ASP A 21 -2.76 15.70 -22.32
C ASP A 21 -2.19 15.09 -21.03
N ARG A 22 -1.62 15.92 -20.16
CA ARG A 22 -1.04 15.51 -18.88
C ARG A 22 -1.75 16.26 -17.76
N LEU A 23 -2.25 15.52 -16.78
CA LEU A 23 -2.84 16.06 -15.57
C LEU A 23 -1.74 16.56 -14.62
N GLU A 24 -1.99 17.69 -13.96
CA GLU A 24 -1.08 18.29 -12.97
C GLU A 24 -1.57 18.03 -11.54
N ILE A 25 -0.65 17.61 -10.66
CA ILE A 25 -0.93 17.40 -9.23
C ILE A 25 -1.37 18.73 -8.61
N TYR A 26 -2.42 18.69 -7.79
CA TYR A 26 -3.11 19.81 -7.15
C TYR A 26 -3.86 20.77 -8.07
N GLN A 27 -3.72 20.64 -9.39
CA GLN A 27 -4.59 21.35 -10.34
C GLN A 27 -5.72 20.45 -10.81
N ASP A 28 -5.41 19.31 -11.43
CA ASP A 28 -6.39 18.42 -12.04
C ASP A 28 -6.71 17.19 -11.17
N TYR A 29 -5.84 16.84 -10.21
CA TYR A 29 -6.11 15.78 -9.22
C TYR A 29 -5.34 16.01 -7.92
N ASP A 30 -5.85 15.44 -6.84
CA ASP A 30 -5.22 15.45 -5.52
C ASP A 30 -4.73 14.05 -5.12
N LEU A 31 -3.84 14.01 -4.13
CA LEU A 31 -3.32 12.77 -3.55
C LEU A 31 -3.80 12.63 -2.11
N GLY A 32 -4.33 11.44 -1.79
CA GLY A 32 -4.76 11.10 -0.44
C GLY A 32 -3.57 11.05 0.53
N THR A 33 -3.81 11.48 1.77
CA THR A 33 -2.82 11.43 2.85
C THR A 33 -2.63 10.01 3.40
N GLU A 34 -3.62 9.15 3.27
CA GLU A 34 -3.53 7.75 3.69
C GLU A 34 -2.60 6.94 2.81
N ILE A 35 -1.92 5.95 3.41
CA ILE A 35 -1.07 5.00 2.70
C ILE A 35 -1.59 3.60 2.96
N MET A 36 -1.89 2.87 1.91
CA MET A 36 -2.11 1.43 1.97
C MET A 36 -0.79 0.71 1.74
N VAL A 37 -0.32 -0.04 2.73
CA VAL A 37 0.77 -1.00 2.58
C VAL A 37 0.15 -2.34 2.22
N MET A 38 0.48 -2.85 1.03
CA MET A 38 -0.11 -4.07 0.48
C MET A 38 0.98 -5.12 0.28
N THR A 39 0.81 -6.29 0.87
CA THR A 39 1.60 -7.49 0.58
C THR A 39 0.80 -8.38 -0.34
N THR A 40 1.35 -8.67 -1.52
CA THR A 40 0.77 -9.63 -2.47
C THR A 40 1.27 -11.03 -2.15
N VAL A 41 0.34 -11.98 -2.10
CA VAL A 41 0.59 -13.36 -1.68
C VAL A 41 0.03 -14.33 -2.71
N LYS A 42 0.86 -15.27 -3.14
CA LYS A 42 0.45 -16.46 -3.86
C LYS A 42 0.40 -17.63 -2.89
N VAL A 43 -0.79 -17.96 -2.42
CA VAL A 43 -1.05 -19.14 -1.60
C VAL A 43 -1.16 -20.37 -2.50
N ASP A 44 -0.56 -21.48 -2.09
CA ASP A 44 -0.56 -22.72 -2.86
C ASP A 44 -1.95 -23.36 -2.91
N PRO A 45 -2.26 -24.16 -3.95
CA PRO A 45 -3.56 -24.80 -4.09
C PRO A 45 -3.94 -25.61 -2.84
N ASN A 46 -5.17 -25.42 -2.36
CA ASN A 46 -5.72 -26.06 -1.16
C ASN A 46 -5.05 -25.66 0.18
N MET A 47 -4.16 -24.64 0.20
CA MET A 47 -3.49 -24.20 1.42
C MET A 47 -4.08 -22.91 2.03
N ALA A 48 -5.15 -22.36 1.43
CA ALA A 48 -5.78 -21.10 1.86
C ALA A 48 -6.17 -21.11 3.35
N ASP A 49 -6.92 -22.12 3.80
CA ASP A 49 -7.39 -22.20 5.18
C ASP A 49 -6.24 -22.38 6.18
N ILE A 50 -5.22 -23.15 5.81
CA ILE A 50 -4.01 -23.34 6.64
C ILE A 50 -3.28 -22.01 6.81
N TYR A 51 -3.11 -21.26 5.71
CA TYR A 51 -2.46 -19.96 5.77
C TYR A 51 -3.27 -18.94 6.57
N LEU A 52 -4.60 -18.89 6.38
CA LEU A 52 -5.49 -18.02 7.14
C LEU A 52 -5.51 -18.35 8.65
N ALA A 53 -5.47 -19.63 9.02
CA ALA A 53 -5.34 -20.06 10.41
C ALA A 53 -4.01 -19.60 11.04
N GLY A 54 -2.91 -19.67 10.28
CA GLY A 54 -1.62 -19.11 10.68
C GLY A 54 -1.67 -17.58 10.85
N LEU A 55 -2.25 -16.87 9.87
CA LEU A 55 -2.39 -15.42 9.92
C LEU A 55 -3.23 -14.97 11.12
N SER A 56 -4.31 -15.69 11.44
CA SER A 56 -5.17 -15.42 12.60
C SER A 56 -4.37 -15.37 13.92
N ASN A 57 -3.38 -16.25 14.08
CA ASN A 57 -2.57 -16.39 15.28
C ASN A 57 -1.26 -15.57 15.27
N SER A 58 -0.99 -14.85 14.18
CA SER A 58 0.22 -14.04 14.00
C SER A 58 -0.11 -12.63 13.52
N TRP A 59 -0.16 -12.42 12.21
CA TRP A 59 -0.36 -11.12 11.58
C TRP A 59 -1.66 -10.44 12.02
N VAL A 60 -2.79 -11.15 12.01
CA VAL A 60 -4.10 -10.60 12.44
C VAL A 60 -4.06 -10.15 13.90
N LYS A 61 -3.38 -10.91 14.76
CA LYS A 61 -3.21 -10.54 16.17
C LYS A 61 -2.38 -9.25 16.30
N ALA A 62 -1.30 -9.12 15.54
CA ALA A 62 -0.44 -7.94 15.55
C ALA A 62 -1.19 -6.69 15.07
N VAL A 63 -1.84 -6.74 13.90
CA VAL A 63 -2.56 -5.57 13.34
C VAL A 63 -3.76 -5.14 14.20
N LYS A 64 -4.38 -6.07 14.95
CA LYS A 64 -5.41 -5.72 15.94
C LYS A 64 -4.83 -4.88 17.08
N ILE A 65 -3.66 -5.24 17.59
CA ILE A 65 -2.96 -4.48 18.64
C ILE A 65 -2.53 -3.11 18.09
N GLU A 66 -1.98 -3.06 16.88
CA GLU A 66 -1.58 -1.80 16.25
C GLU A 66 -2.77 -0.87 16.03
N LYS A 67 -3.94 -1.41 15.63
CA LYS A 67 -5.18 -0.64 15.48
C LYS A 67 -5.68 -0.13 16.83
N GLU A 68 -5.66 -0.97 17.87
CA GLU A 68 -6.04 -0.57 19.24
C GLU A 68 -5.15 0.56 19.77
N LEU A 69 -3.85 0.50 19.47
CA LEU A 69 -2.88 1.53 19.84
C LEU A 69 -2.94 2.79 18.95
N GLY A 70 -3.77 2.79 17.90
CA GLY A 70 -3.91 3.89 16.95
C GLY A 70 -2.72 4.07 16.00
N TYR A 71 -1.90 3.03 15.80
CA TYR A 71 -0.72 3.09 14.92
C TYR A 71 -1.08 2.87 13.45
N ILE A 72 -2.17 2.13 13.22
CA ILE A 72 -2.76 1.92 11.90
C ILE A 72 -4.21 2.37 11.94
N LYS A 73 -4.72 2.88 10.80
CA LYS A 73 -6.12 3.26 10.64
C LYS A 73 -6.99 2.02 10.44
N ASP A 74 -6.56 1.11 9.56
CA ASP A 74 -7.33 -0.10 9.24
C ASP A 74 -6.44 -1.24 8.73
N TRP A 75 -7.01 -2.44 8.64
CA TRP A 75 -6.39 -3.58 7.98
C TRP A 75 -7.44 -4.48 7.34
N LYS A 76 -7.10 -5.12 6.22
CA LYS A 76 -7.98 -6.03 5.48
C LYS A 76 -7.19 -7.18 4.86
N ILE A 77 -7.87 -8.31 4.67
CA ILE A 77 -7.40 -9.42 3.83
C ILE A 77 -8.36 -9.54 2.66
N TYR A 78 -7.83 -9.53 1.44
CA TYR A 78 -8.61 -9.82 0.24
C TYR A 78 -8.11 -11.13 -0.36
N ALA A 79 -8.99 -12.07 -0.62
CA ALA A 79 -8.68 -13.29 -1.35
C ALA A 79 -9.36 -13.23 -2.72
N SER A 80 -8.73 -13.82 -3.73
CA SER A 80 -9.38 -14.00 -5.03
C SER A 80 -10.45 -15.08 -4.92
N ASP A 81 -11.61 -14.83 -5.53
CA ASP A 81 -12.64 -15.85 -5.74
C ASP A 81 -12.19 -16.94 -6.73
N LEU A 82 -11.08 -16.74 -7.43
CA LEU A 82 -10.49 -17.69 -8.36
C LEU A 82 -9.28 -18.39 -7.69
N PRO A 83 -9.32 -19.74 -7.54
CA PRO A 83 -8.30 -20.47 -6.78
C PRO A 83 -6.91 -20.45 -7.44
N VAL A 84 -6.85 -20.27 -8.76
CA VAL A 84 -5.60 -20.19 -9.55
C VAL A 84 -5.51 -18.83 -10.25
N SER A 85 -5.61 -17.76 -9.47
CA SER A 85 -5.49 -16.38 -9.98
C SER A 85 -4.03 -15.99 -10.18
N GLY A 86 -3.72 -15.42 -11.36
CA GLY A 86 -2.48 -14.76 -11.81
C GLY A 86 -1.21 -14.92 -10.96
N ASP A 87 -0.53 -13.81 -10.69
CA ASP A 87 0.72 -13.78 -9.92
C ASP A 87 0.47 -13.85 -8.41
N PHE A 88 -0.69 -13.41 -7.92
CA PHE A 88 -1.10 -13.51 -6.53
C PHE A 88 -2.60 -13.83 -6.44
N ASN A 89 -3.00 -14.47 -5.34
CA ASN A 89 -4.39 -14.82 -5.05
C ASN A 89 -4.88 -14.31 -3.68
N MET A 90 -4.02 -13.58 -2.95
CA MET A 90 -4.37 -12.92 -1.69
C MET A 90 -3.60 -11.60 -1.51
N LEU A 91 -4.22 -10.63 -0.84
CA LEU A 91 -3.63 -9.37 -0.41
C LEU A 91 -3.76 -9.23 1.11
N LEU A 92 -2.67 -8.86 1.77
CA LEU A 92 -2.67 -8.35 3.13
C LEU A 92 -2.50 -6.84 3.07
N VAL A 93 -3.48 -6.08 3.57
CA VAL A 93 -3.51 -4.62 3.46
C VAL A 93 -3.54 -3.99 4.83
N VAL A 94 -2.62 -3.06 5.09
CA VAL A 94 -2.60 -2.18 6.27
C VAL A 94 -2.73 -0.74 5.80
N THR A 95 -3.70 0.00 6.35
CA THR A 95 -3.91 1.42 6.04
C THR A 95 -3.32 2.27 7.16
N MET A 96 -2.33 3.08 6.81
CA MET A 96 -1.74 4.11 7.67
C MET A 96 -2.50 5.43 7.48
N ALA A 97 -2.65 6.22 8.55
CA ALA A 97 -3.29 7.53 8.44
C ALA A 97 -2.46 8.51 7.57
N ASN A 98 -1.13 8.43 7.63
CA ASN A 98 -0.22 9.24 6.83
C ASN A 98 1.18 8.62 6.73
N GLY A 99 2.07 9.27 5.97
CA GLY A 99 3.45 8.81 5.79
C GLY A 99 4.34 8.96 7.02
N ALA A 100 4.10 9.97 7.87
CA ALA A 100 4.89 10.15 9.09
C ALA A 100 4.66 9.02 10.10
N ASP A 101 3.50 8.37 10.06
CA ASP A 101 3.21 7.21 10.91
C ASP A 101 4.05 5.96 10.58
N MET A 102 4.73 5.95 9.43
CA MET A 102 5.62 4.85 9.01
C MET A 102 7.06 4.98 9.53
N GLU A 103 7.41 6.13 10.10
CA GLU A 103 8.76 6.36 10.61
C GLU A 103 9.05 5.50 11.84
N PRO A 104 10.30 5.02 12.03
CA PRO A 104 10.69 4.27 13.22
C PRO A 104 10.39 5.07 14.50
N ASN A 105 9.72 4.43 15.46
CA ASN A 105 9.34 5.09 16.71
C ASN A 105 9.49 4.14 17.90
N LYS A 106 10.52 4.39 18.72
CA LYS A 106 10.83 3.58 19.91
C LYS A 106 9.66 3.50 20.91
N LYS A 107 8.94 4.61 21.12
CA LYS A 107 7.79 4.63 22.05
C LYS A 107 6.64 3.76 21.54
N LYS A 108 6.33 3.82 20.24
CA LYS A 108 5.32 2.96 19.60
C LYS A 108 5.73 1.48 19.73
N TYR A 109 7.00 1.16 19.45
CA TYR A 109 7.53 -0.19 19.60
C TYR A 109 7.40 -0.72 21.04
N GLU A 110 7.84 0.05 22.04
CA GLU A 110 7.75 -0.36 23.45
C GLU A 110 6.31 -0.57 23.91
N ALA A 111 5.38 0.27 23.47
CA ALA A 111 3.96 0.13 23.77
C ALA A 111 3.33 -1.10 23.08
N PHE A 112 3.70 -1.40 21.84
CA PHE A 112 3.33 -2.64 21.18
C PHE A 112 3.85 -3.86 21.96
N MET A 113 5.13 -3.88 22.32
CA MET A 113 5.75 -4.99 23.04
C MET A 113 5.16 -5.22 24.44
N LYS A 114 4.57 -4.21 25.08
CA LYS A 114 3.81 -4.39 26.33
C LYS A 114 2.52 -5.20 26.14
N LYS A 115 1.93 -5.16 24.95
CA LYS A 115 0.73 -5.94 24.57
C LYS A 115 1.08 -7.25 23.86
N TRP A 116 2.23 -7.32 23.19
CA TRP A 116 2.72 -8.49 22.48
C TRP A 116 3.54 -9.39 23.41
N SER A 117 2.91 -10.41 23.97
CA SER A 117 3.56 -11.29 24.96
C SER A 117 4.71 -12.11 24.36
N GLU A 118 5.64 -12.59 25.19
CA GLU A 118 6.70 -13.50 24.73
C GLU A 118 6.14 -14.80 24.14
N ALA A 119 4.99 -15.28 24.64
CA ALA A 119 4.29 -16.42 24.07
C ALA A 119 3.79 -16.11 22.64
N ASP A 120 3.24 -14.91 22.42
CA ASP A 120 2.78 -14.46 21.10
C ASP A 120 3.94 -14.32 20.13
N LYS A 121 5.06 -13.76 20.59
CA LYS A 121 6.29 -13.66 19.81
C LYS A 121 6.80 -15.04 19.40
N LYS A 122 6.89 -15.98 20.34
CA LYS A 122 7.33 -17.35 20.05
C LYS A 122 6.40 -18.05 19.06
N MET A 123 5.09 -18.03 19.33
CA MET A 123 4.07 -18.64 18.47
C MET A 123 4.10 -18.04 17.05
N SER A 124 4.13 -16.72 16.95
CA SER A 124 4.17 -16.02 15.66
C SER A 124 5.43 -16.36 14.86
N ASN A 125 6.58 -16.48 15.51
CA ASN A 125 7.83 -16.89 14.86
C ASN A 125 7.76 -18.34 14.35
N GLU A 126 7.23 -19.25 15.15
CA GLU A 126 7.07 -20.67 14.76
C GLU A 126 6.10 -20.84 13.58
N ILE A 127 5.00 -20.09 13.58
CA ILE A 127 4.04 -20.07 12.46
C ILE A 127 4.70 -19.47 11.22
N SER A 128 5.35 -18.31 11.36
CA SER A 128 5.91 -17.57 10.23
C SER A 128 7.04 -18.32 9.53
N ALA A 129 7.82 -19.10 10.28
CA ALA A 129 8.86 -19.97 9.73
C ALA A 129 8.31 -21.04 8.77
N LYS A 130 7.04 -21.45 8.94
CA LYS A 130 6.37 -22.45 8.10
C LYS A 130 5.61 -21.86 6.91
N TYR A 131 5.43 -20.54 6.85
CA TYR A 131 4.74 -19.92 5.72
C TYR A 131 5.29 -20.24 4.33
N PRO A 132 6.61 -20.37 4.12
CA PRO A 132 7.14 -20.76 2.82
C PRO A 132 6.63 -22.13 2.31
N GLU A 133 6.11 -22.99 3.19
CA GLU A 133 5.53 -24.29 2.81
C GLU A 133 4.12 -24.17 2.21
N VAL A 134 3.46 -23.01 2.35
CA VAL A 134 2.05 -22.81 1.97
C VAL A 134 1.82 -21.60 1.06
N ARG A 135 2.80 -20.69 0.96
CA ARG A 135 2.67 -19.47 0.17
C ARG A 135 4.00 -18.86 -0.25
N THR A 136 3.97 -18.20 -1.38
CA THR A 136 5.02 -17.30 -1.87
C THR A 136 4.59 -15.84 -1.70
N LEU A 137 5.47 -14.97 -1.18
CA LEU A 137 5.26 -13.52 -1.25
C LEU A 137 5.72 -13.03 -2.62
N THR A 138 4.87 -12.27 -3.31
CA THR A 138 5.09 -11.90 -4.71
C THR A 138 5.42 -10.42 -4.90
N GLY A 139 5.30 -9.63 -3.84
CA GLY A 139 5.60 -8.21 -3.86
C GLY A 139 4.99 -7.44 -2.71
N GLU A 140 5.53 -6.24 -2.47
CA GLU A 140 5.04 -5.28 -1.49
C GLU A 140 4.88 -3.91 -2.14
N TYR A 141 3.77 -3.24 -1.85
CA TYR A 141 3.39 -1.97 -2.47
C TYR A 141 2.97 -0.95 -1.42
N ARG A 142 3.21 0.32 -1.72
CA ARG A 142 2.65 1.45 -0.98
C ARG A 142 1.81 2.27 -1.94
N MET A 143 0.52 2.34 -1.68
CA MET A 143 -0.45 2.97 -2.56
C MET A 143 -1.11 4.14 -1.83
N ARG A 144 -1.40 5.20 -2.58
CA ARG A 144 -2.22 6.34 -2.15
C ARG A 144 -3.39 6.48 -3.11
N GLU A 145 -4.50 6.98 -2.60
CA GLU A 145 -5.63 7.34 -3.45
C GLU A 145 -5.27 8.54 -4.33
N VAL A 146 -5.67 8.47 -5.61
CA VAL A 146 -5.64 9.58 -6.56
C VAL A 146 -7.08 10.07 -6.72
N MET A 147 -7.34 11.32 -6.33
CA MET A 147 -8.67 11.92 -6.38
C MET A 147 -8.74 12.87 -7.57
N ILE A 148 -9.39 12.43 -8.65
CA ILE A 148 -9.61 13.27 -9.84
C ILE A 148 -10.66 14.33 -9.52
N LYS A 149 -10.45 15.56 -9.98
CA LYS A 149 -11.38 16.68 -9.80
C LYS A 149 -12.45 16.75 -10.89
#